data_AF-A0AAW6YLK5-F1
#
_entry.id   AF-A0AAW6YLK5-F1
#
_cell.length_a   1.000
_cell.length_b   1.000
_cell.length_c   1.000
_cell.angle_alpha   90.00
_cell.angle_beta   90.00
_cell.angle_gamma   90.00
#
_symmetry.space_group_name_H-M   'P 1'
#
loop_
_entity.id
_entity.type
_entity.pdbx_description
1 polymer ?
#
loop_
_entity_poly.entity_id
_entity_poly.type
_entity_poly.pdbx_seq_one_letter_code
_entity_poly.pdbx_strand_id
1 'polypeptide(L)'
;KELSEGGYTVTTTINKNVHNAMQNAVANFGSVLDDGTGAVESGNVLMDNRTGAILGFVGGRDYASNQNNHAFDTERSPGSTIKPILA
;
A
#
# COMPACT_ATOMS: atom_id res chain seq x y z
N LYS A 1 9.80 11.91 21.38
CA LYS A 1 9.24 13.18 21.90
C LYS A 1 9.34 14.32 20.90
N GLU A 2 10.43 14.44 20.14
CA GLU A 2 10.60 15.55 19.19
C GLU A 2 9.47 15.68 18.15
N LEU A 3 9.07 14.60 17.48
CA LEU A 3 7.96 14.69 16.51
C LEU A 3 6.60 15.00 17.16
N SER A 4 6.37 14.50 18.38
CA SER A 4 5.08 14.67 19.08
C SER A 4 4.96 16.01 19.80
N GLU A 5 6.07 16.63 20.20
CA GLU A 5 6.11 17.84 21.05
C GLU A 5 6.77 19.05 20.36
N GLY A 6 7.46 18.86 19.23
CA GLY A 6 8.38 19.85 18.64
C GLY A 6 7.81 20.78 17.56
N GLY A 7 6.52 20.69 17.22
CA GLY A 7 5.87 21.62 16.28
C GLY A 7 6.29 21.48 14.81
N TYR A 8 6.84 20.33 14.41
CA TYR A 8 7.27 20.07 13.04
C TYR A 8 6.09 19.97 12.06
N THR A 9 6.33 20.41 10.82
CA THR A 9 5.43 20.12 9.69
C THR A 9 6.08 19.06 8.81
N VAL A 10 5.45 17.88 8.75
CA VAL A 10 5.89 16.79 7.87
C VAL A 10 5.08 16.84 6.58
N THR A 11 5.74 17.16 5.48
CA THR A 11 5.12 17.14 4.15
C THR A 11 5.38 15.79 3.50
N THR A 12 4.32 15.12 3.07
CA THR A 12 4.40 13.81 2.40
C THR A 12 4.12 13.93 0.90
N THR A 13 4.40 12.88 0.15
CA THR A 13 4.05 12.79 -1.28
C THR A 13 2.63 12.28 -1.52
N ILE A 14 1.91 11.88 -0.46
CA ILE A 14 0.59 11.26 -0.58
C ILE A 14 -0.40 12.28 -1.15
N ASN A 15 -0.99 11.92 -2.27
CA ASN A 15 -2.13 12.62 -2.81
C ASN A 15 -3.40 12.12 -2.11
N LYS A 16 -3.99 12.96 -1.24
CA LYS A 16 -5.14 12.62 -0.42
C LYS A 16 -6.31 12.02 -1.21
N ASN A 17 -6.63 12.58 -2.38
CA ASN A 17 -7.76 12.11 -3.17
C ASN A 17 -7.50 10.72 -3.77
N VAL A 18 -6.28 10.52 -4.29
CA VAL A 18 -5.84 9.23 -4.85
C VAL A 18 -5.81 8.16 -3.75
N HIS A 19 -5.18 8.45 -2.63
CA HIS A 19 -5.08 7.49 -1.52
C HIS A 19 -6.45 7.12 -0.97
N ASN A 20 -7.36 8.09 -0.76
CA ASN A 20 -8.73 7.80 -0.33
C ASN A 20 -9.49 6.94 -1.36
N ALA A 21 -9.30 7.19 -2.66
CA ALA A 21 -9.89 6.36 -3.71
C ALA A 21 -9.35 4.92 -3.67
N MET A 22 -8.05 4.74 -3.41
CA MET A 22 -7.44 3.41 -3.21
C MET A 22 -8.02 2.70 -1.98
N GLN A 23 -8.21 3.42 -0.86
CA GLN A 23 -8.85 2.85 0.32
C GLN A 23 -10.30 2.42 0.06
N ASN A 24 -11.08 3.26 -0.64
CA ASN A 24 -12.44 2.91 -1.03
C ASN A 24 -12.47 1.72 -1.99
N ALA A 25 -11.48 1.59 -2.88
CA ALA A 25 -11.40 0.46 -3.80
C ALA A 25 -11.17 -0.85 -3.05
N VAL A 26 -10.21 -0.92 -2.12
CA VAL A 26 -9.98 -2.15 -1.35
C VAL A 26 -11.15 -2.46 -0.39
N ALA A 27 -11.79 -1.44 0.19
CA ALA A 27 -12.95 -1.64 1.06
C ALA A 27 -14.16 -2.23 0.31
N ASN A 28 -14.42 -1.73 -0.91
CA ASN A 28 -15.59 -2.14 -1.70
C ASN A 28 -15.34 -3.40 -2.55
N PHE A 29 -14.10 -3.59 -3.01
CA PHE A 29 -13.77 -4.65 -3.98
C PHE A 29 -12.74 -5.65 -3.46
N GLY A 30 -12.20 -5.51 -2.25
CA GLY A 30 -11.18 -6.41 -1.74
C GLY A 30 -11.60 -7.88 -1.73
N SER A 31 -12.89 -8.17 -1.52
CA SER A 31 -13.43 -9.53 -1.51
C SER A 31 -13.43 -10.23 -2.87
N VAL A 32 -13.24 -9.51 -3.98
CA VAL A 32 -13.09 -10.14 -5.30
C VAL A 32 -11.81 -10.97 -5.40
N LEU A 33 -10.86 -10.76 -4.48
CA LEU A 33 -9.62 -11.54 -4.38
C LEU A 33 -9.82 -12.88 -3.67
N ASP A 34 -10.93 -13.07 -2.96
CA ASP A 34 -11.17 -14.28 -2.17
C ASP A 34 -11.50 -15.45 -3.10
N ASP A 35 -10.71 -16.53 -3.00
CA ASP A 35 -10.72 -17.66 -3.94
C ASP A 35 -11.21 -18.98 -3.32
N GLY A 36 -11.79 -18.91 -2.12
CA GLY A 36 -12.24 -20.07 -1.34
C GLY A 36 -11.19 -20.62 -0.37
N THR A 37 -9.98 -20.06 -0.34
CA THR A 37 -8.93 -20.44 0.62
C THR A 37 -8.91 -19.58 1.90
N GLY A 38 -9.83 -18.61 1.99
CA GLY A 38 -9.91 -17.65 3.09
C GLY A 38 -9.91 -16.21 2.56
N ALA A 39 -9.78 -15.24 3.48
CA ALA A 39 -9.63 -13.84 3.11
C ALA A 39 -8.22 -13.59 2.56
N VAL A 40 -8.14 -13.13 1.31
CA VAL A 40 -6.87 -12.86 0.63
C VAL A 40 -6.41 -11.42 0.88
N GLU A 41 -5.20 -11.26 1.42
CA GLU A 41 -4.58 -9.95 1.65
C GLU A 41 -4.00 -9.31 0.38
N SER A 42 -3.85 -7.99 0.38
CA SER A 42 -3.34 -7.23 -0.76
C SER A 42 -2.43 -6.07 -0.35
N GLY A 43 -1.33 -5.89 -1.07
CA GLY A 43 -0.43 -4.74 -0.97
C GLY A 43 -0.31 -4.05 -2.33
N ASN A 44 -0.50 -2.72 -2.36
CA ASN A 44 -0.40 -1.93 -3.60
C ASN A 44 0.35 -0.63 -3.34
N VAL A 45 1.16 -0.19 -4.31
CA VAL A 45 1.85 1.11 -4.28
C VAL A 45 1.67 1.79 -5.63
N LEU A 46 1.18 3.04 -5.63
CA LEU A 46 1.13 3.90 -6.80
C LEU A 46 2.27 4.92 -6.73
N MET A 47 3.17 4.85 -7.72
CA MET A 47 4.38 5.65 -7.79
C MET A 47 4.37 6.56 -9.02
N ASP A 48 4.84 7.79 -8.86
CA ASP A 48 5.17 8.67 -9.96
C ASP A 48 6.49 8.23 -10.62
N ASN A 49 6.45 7.87 -11.90
CA ASN A 49 7.60 7.32 -12.62
C ASN A 49 8.78 8.29 -12.80
N ARG A 50 8.55 9.62 -12.71
CA ARG A 50 9.59 10.63 -12.93
C ARG A 50 10.33 10.98 -11.65
N THR A 51 9.60 10.99 -10.53
CA THR A 51 10.09 11.49 -9.24
C THR A 51 10.29 10.40 -8.19
N GLY A 52 9.69 9.22 -8.39
CA GLY A 52 9.61 8.16 -7.39
C GLY A 52 8.63 8.46 -6.25
N ALA A 53 7.86 9.55 -6.33
CA ALA A 53 6.91 9.95 -5.31
C ALA A 53 5.79 8.90 -5.17
N ILE A 54 5.54 8.44 -3.94
CA ILE A 54 4.40 7.54 -3.66
C ILE A 54 3.17 8.42 -3.48
N LEU A 55 2.22 8.29 -4.40
CA LEU A 55 1.01 9.10 -4.43
C LEU A 55 -0.12 8.49 -3.59
N GLY A 56 -0.07 7.17 -3.40
CA GLY A 56 -1.02 6.42 -2.59
C GLY A 56 -0.59 4.95 -2.53
N PHE A 57 -1.08 4.23 -1.54
CA PHE A 57 -0.81 2.80 -1.35
C PHE A 57 -1.99 2.14 -0.65
N VAL A 58 -2.03 0.81 -0.66
CA VAL A 58 -2.93 -0.03 0.15
C VAL A 58 -2.05 -0.98 0.95
N GLY A 59 -2.12 -0.89 2.28
CA GLY A 59 -1.34 -1.74 3.18
C GLY A 59 -1.98 -3.10 3.50
N GLY A 60 -3.27 -3.29 3.21
CA GLY A 60 -4.01 -4.51 3.53
C GLY A 60 -5.50 -4.33 3.28
N ARG A 61 -6.28 -5.39 3.51
CA ARG A 61 -7.74 -5.39 3.35
C ARG A 61 -8.43 -4.47 4.36
N ASP A 62 -8.08 -4.63 5.62
CA ASP A 62 -8.62 -3.85 6.73
C ASP A 62 -7.61 -3.82 7.88
N TYR A 63 -7.22 -2.61 8.29
CA TYR A 63 -6.23 -2.41 9.34
C TYR A 63 -6.70 -2.86 10.72
N ALA A 64 -8.02 -2.83 10.99
CA ALA A 64 -8.54 -3.22 12.29
C ALA A 64 -8.40 -4.73 12.54
N SER A 65 -8.63 -5.54 11.50
CA SER A 65 -8.47 -6.99 11.55
C SER A 65 -7.03 -7.47 11.36
N ASN A 66 -6.23 -6.76 10.56
CA ASN A 66 -4.83 -7.11 10.30
C ASN A 66 -3.95 -5.86 10.10
N GLN A 67 -3.02 -5.63 11.01
CA GLN A 67 -2.16 -4.44 11.00
C GLN A 67 -0.90 -4.57 10.14
N ASN A 68 -0.64 -5.74 9.54
CA ASN A 68 0.53 -5.95 8.70
C ASN A 68 0.47 -5.06 7.45
N ASN A 69 1.55 -4.31 7.19
CA ASN A 69 1.64 -3.47 6.00
C ASN A 69 2.24 -4.24 4.83
N HIS A 70 1.38 -4.73 3.95
CA HIS A 70 1.77 -5.49 2.78
C HIS A 70 2.38 -4.66 1.66
N ALA A 71 2.34 -3.32 1.77
CA ALA A 71 2.97 -2.42 0.80
C ALA A 71 4.43 -2.12 1.12
N PHE A 72 4.81 -2.10 2.41
CA PHE A 72 6.13 -1.63 2.84
C PHE A 72 6.92 -2.58 3.72
N ASP A 73 6.26 -3.45 4.48
CA ASP A 73 6.94 -4.24 5.52
C ASP A 73 7.06 -5.72 5.14
N THR A 74 6.05 -6.28 4.46
CA THR A 74 6.07 -7.72 4.13
C THR A 74 6.89 -7.99 2.88
N GLU A 75 7.85 -8.90 2.97
CA GLU A 75 8.64 -9.38 1.84
C GLU A 75 8.13 -10.72 1.31
N ARG A 76 8.07 -10.85 -0.01
CA ARG A 76 7.73 -12.08 -0.73
C ARG A 76 8.59 -12.19 -1.98
N SER A 77 8.78 -13.41 -2.48
CA SER A 77 9.43 -13.61 -3.78
C SER A 77 8.62 -12.90 -4.88
N PRO A 78 9.26 -12.09 -5.76
CA PRO A 78 8.56 -11.36 -6.82
C PRO A 78 8.01 -12.27 -7.94
N GLY A 79 8.40 -13.56 -7.96
CA GLY A 79 7.99 -14.49 -9.00
C GLY A 79 8.55 -14.07 -10.37
N SER A 80 7.76 -14.23 -11.44
CA SER A 80 8.23 -13.93 -12.81
C SER A 80 8.35 -12.44 -13.13
N THR A 81 7.84 -11.53 -12.28
CA THR A 81 7.93 -10.08 -12.54
C THR A 81 9.38 -9.57 -12.46
N ILE A 82 10.29 -10.32 -11.85
CA ILE A 82 11.71 -9.99 -11.79
C ILE A 82 12.42 -10.11 -13.15
N LYS A 83 11.88 -10.91 -14.07
CA LYS A 83 12.55 -11.28 -15.32
C LYS A 83 13.03 -10.05 -16.11
N PRO A 84 12.22 -9.02 -16.39
CA PRO A 84 12.68 -7.88 -17.19
C PRO A 84 13.77 -7.02 -16.52
N ILE A 85 14.03 -7.17 -15.21
CA ILE A 85 15.04 -6.40 -14.48
C ILE A 85 16.37 -7.14 -14.43
N LEU A 86 16.36 -8.47 -14.37
CA LEU A 86 17.56 -9.31 -14.25
C LEU A 86 17.99 -10.00 -15.56
N ALA A 87 17.11 -10.09 -16.55
CA ALA A 87 17.37 -10.76 -17.83
C ALA A 87 18.17 -9.90 -18.81
#